data_AF-A0A928ITZ8-F1
#
_entry.id   AF-A0A928ITZ8-F1
#
_cell.length_a   1.000
_cell.length_b   1.000
_cell.length_c   1.000
_cell.angle_alpha   90.00
_cell.angle_beta   90.00
_cell.angle_gamma   90.00
#
_symmetry.space_group_name_H-M   'P 1'
#
loop_
_entity.id
_entity.type
_entity.pdbx_description
1 polymer ?
#
loop_
_entity_poly.entity_id
_entity_poly.type
_entity_poly.pdbx_seq_one_letter_code
_entity_poly.pdbx_strand_id
1 'polypeptide(L)'
;MGRASVKANKNIYQLTRENLGYTREKAESVLGSVTAERIEKIENEKTTAYPEEILCMAEKYNEPKLCNYFCANECPIGKKYVPEIKTKELAQIVLEILASLNSMERKKDRFIEIASDGTVRQDELEDFVYIQKELERISVTVEALQLWTEKMLSLGVIDRESYEEEQKKRVAPAGNYRA
;
A
#
# COMPACT_ATOMS: atom_id res chain seq x y z
N MET A 1 -10.43 6.41 -33.88
CA MET A 1 -10.33 7.01 -32.54
C MET A 1 -11.00 6.07 -31.56
N GLY A 2 -10.26 5.47 -30.63
CA GLY A 2 -10.80 4.53 -29.64
C GLY A 2 -11.84 5.22 -28.75
N ARG A 3 -13.05 4.66 -28.68
CA ARG A 3 -14.15 5.20 -27.86
C ARG A 3 -13.86 4.95 -26.38
N ALA A 4 -14.13 5.96 -25.53
CA ALA A 4 -14.18 5.78 -24.08
C ALA A 4 -15.28 4.76 -23.72
N SER A 5 -15.00 3.88 -22.76
CA SER A 5 -15.92 2.81 -22.37
C SER A 5 -17.07 3.36 -21.53
N VAL A 6 -18.30 2.94 -21.85
CA VAL A 6 -19.56 3.37 -21.20
C VAL A 6 -19.99 2.37 -20.10
N LYS A 7 -19.15 1.40 -19.75
CA LYS A 7 -19.47 0.34 -18.78
C LYS A 7 -19.58 0.90 -17.35
N ALA A 8 -20.61 0.52 -16.59
CA ALA A 8 -20.83 0.99 -15.22
C ALA A 8 -19.89 0.34 -14.18
N ASN A 9 -19.49 -0.91 -14.40
CA ASN A 9 -18.54 -1.64 -13.53
C ASN A 9 -17.16 -1.61 -14.18
N LYS A 10 -16.40 -0.55 -13.91
CA LYS A 10 -15.00 -0.40 -14.35
C LYS A 10 -14.07 -0.82 -13.22
N ASN A 11 -13.08 -1.65 -13.52
CA ASN A 11 -12.07 -2.00 -12.52
C ASN A 11 -11.08 -0.85 -12.30
N ILE A 12 -10.24 -0.96 -11.26
CA ILE A 12 -9.31 0.10 -10.88
C ILE A 12 -8.33 0.45 -12.01
N TYR A 13 -7.85 -0.53 -12.77
CA TYR A 13 -6.90 -0.31 -13.86
C TYR A 13 -7.51 0.54 -14.98
N GLN A 14 -8.78 0.25 -15.32
CA GLN A 14 -9.52 1.04 -16.30
C GLN A 14 -9.77 2.46 -15.80
N LEU A 15 -10.21 2.61 -14.55
CA LEU A 15 -10.47 3.93 -13.94
C LEU A 15 -9.19 4.78 -13.91
N THR A 16 -8.05 4.21 -13.50
CA THR A 16 -6.77 4.92 -13.49
C THR A 16 -6.36 5.37 -14.89
N ARG A 17 -6.45 4.50 -15.90
CA ARG A 17 -6.14 4.87 -17.29
C ARG A 17 -7.05 5.99 -17.80
N GLU A 18 -8.35 5.91 -17.54
CA GLU A 18 -9.32 6.91 -17.99
C GLU A 18 -9.19 8.24 -17.25
N ASN A 19 -8.83 8.24 -15.96
CA ASN A 19 -8.54 9.45 -15.21
C ASN A 19 -7.33 10.22 -15.76
N LEU A 20 -6.38 9.51 -16.37
CA LEU A 20 -5.25 10.10 -17.11
C LEU A 20 -5.62 10.54 -18.54
N GLY A 21 -6.86 10.28 -18.98
CA GLY A 21 -7.32 10.59 -20.34
C GLY A 21 -6.69 9.70 -21.42
N TYR A 22 -6.11 8.55 -21.05
CA TYR A 22 -5.43 7.67 -22.00
C TYR A 22 -6.43 6.74 -22.70
N THR A 23 -6.34 6.60 -24.02
CA THR A 23 -6.91 5.45 -24.73
C THR A 23 -6.06 4.20 -24.48
N ARG A 24 -6.53 3.01 -24.88
CA ARG A 24 -5.72 1.78 -24.73
C ARG A 24 -4.46 1.82 -25.59
N GLU A 25 -4.54 2.39 -26.77
CA GLU A 25 -3.39 2.57 -27.68
C GLU A 25 -2.39 3.58 -27.10
N LYS A 26 -2.89 4.65 -26.47
CA LYS A 26 -2.03 5.60 -25.76
C LYS A 26 -1.37 4.95 -24.55
N ALA A 27 -2.11 4.15 -23.79
CA ALA A 27 -1.59 3.39 -22.66
C ALA A 27 -0.52 2.38 -23.09
N GLU A 28 -0.75 1.63 -24.16
CA GLU A 28 0.27 0.73 -24.75
C GLU A 28 1.55 1.49 -25.10
N SER A 29 1.42 2.68 -25.69
CA SER A 29 2.58 3.53 -26.02
C SER A 29 3.33 4.01 -24.76
N VAL A 30 2.64 4.20 -23.64
CA VAL A 30 3.21 4.70 -22.37
C VAL A 30 3.83 3.57 -21.56
N LEU A 31 3.16 2.41 -21.50
CA LEU A 31 3.62 1.23 -20.78
C LEU A 31 4.75 0.52 -21.53
N GLY A 32 4.68 0.46 -22.86
CA GLY A 32 5.65 -0.17 -23.75
C GLY A 32 5.66 -1.71 -23.69
N SER A 33 5.51 -2.29 -22.51
CA SER A 33 5.53 -3.74 -22.26
C SER A 33 4.16 -4.40 -22.29
N VAL A 34 3.07 -3.62 -22.20
CA VAL A 34 1.70 -4.13 -22.12
C VAL A 34 0.89 -3.62 -23.31
N THR A 35 0.43 -4.55 -24.16
CA THR A 35 -0.32 -4.21 -25.39
C THR A 35 -1.74 -3.73 -25.10
N ALA A 36 -2.36 -2.98 -26.03
CA ALA A 36 -3.75 -2.53 -25.88
C ALA A 36 -4.74 -3.70 -25.72
N GLU A 37 -4.49 -4.82 -26.40
CA GLU A 37 -5.28 -6.04 -26.27
C GLU A 37 -5.13 -6.64 -24.86
N ARG A 38 -3.91 -6.66 -24.31
CA ARG A 38 -3.64 -7.16 -22.96
C ARG A 38 -4.30 -6.28 -21.91
N ILE A 39 -4.19 -4.96 -22.05
CA ILE A 39 -4.88 -3.97 -21.20
C ILE A 39 -6.39 -4.24 -21.23
N GLU A 40 -6.99 -4.43 -22.40
CA GLU A 40 -8.43 -4.71 -22.52
C GLU A 40 -8.84 -6.01 -21.79
N LYS A 41 -8.03 -7.07 -21.87
CA LYS A 41 -8.32 -8.34 -21.18
C LYS A 41 -8.26 -8.18 -19.67
N ILE A 42 -7.29 -7.43 -19.15
CA ILE A 42 -7.16 -7.10 -17.72
C ILE A 42 -8.35 -6.25 -17.26
N GLU A 43 -8.68 -5.17 -17.99
CA GLU A 43 -9.79 -4.26 -17.66
C GLU A 43 -11.16 -4.94 -17.65
N ASN A 44 -11.34 -5.96 -18.49
CA ASN A 44 -12.57 -6.74 -18.56
C ASN A 44 -12.56 -7.96 -17.63
N GLU A 45 -11.54 -8.12 -16.80
CA GLU A 45 -11.38 -9.24 -15.86
C GLU A 45 -11.38 -10.62 -16.56
N LYS A 46 -11.05 -10.65 -17.86
CA LYS A 46 -10.92 -11.89 -18.63
C LYS A 46 -9.65 -12.65 -18.25
N THR A 47 -8.64 -11.93 -17.76
CA THR A 47 -7.36 -12.47 -17.32
C THR A 47 -6.84 -11.66 -16.16
N THR A 48 -6.24 -12.32 -15.17
CA THR A 48 -5.51 -11.65 -14.09
C THR A 48 -4.25 -10.98 -14.64
N ALA A 49 -3.94 -9.79 -14.13
CA ALA A 49 -2.70 -9.11 -14.44
C ALA A 49 -1.50 -9.84 -13.81
N TYR A 50 -0.34 -9.74 -14.46
CA TYR A 50 0.92 -10.20 -13.89
C TYR A 50 1.53 -9.12 -12.98
N PRO A 51 2.26 -9.49 -11.93
CA PRO A 51 2.91 -8.51 -11.04
C PRO A 51 3.77 -7.49 -11.80
N GLU A 52 4.50 -7.91 -12.82
CA GLU A 52 5.35 -7.05 -13.65
C GLU A 52 4.55 -6.02 -14.44
N GLU A 53 3.35 -6.41 -14.91
CA GLU A 53 2.43 -5.50 -15.60
C GLU A 53 1.89 -4.44 -14.63
N ILE A 54 1.57 -4.83 -13.39
CA ILE A 54 1.08 -3.90 -12.36
C ILE A 54 2.17 -2.94 -11.90
N LEU A 55 3.40 -3.41 -11.70
CA LEU A 55 4.54 -2.56 -11.38
C LEU A 55 4.76 -1.50 -12.48
N CYS A 56 4.72 -1.92 -13.75
CA CYS A 56 4.84 -1.02 -14.89
C CYS A 56 3.70 0.00 -14.93
N MET A 57 2.46 -0.44 -14.72
CA MET A 57 1.30 0.47 -14.65
C MET A 57 1.44 1.47 -13.50
N ALA A 58 1.76 1.02 -12.30
CA ALA A 58 1.90 1.88 -11.13
C ALA A 58 2.97 2.96 -11.34
N GLU A 59 4.12 2.59 -11.89
CA GLU A 59 5.21 3.52 -12.20
C GLU A 59 4.81 4.52 -13.30
N LYS A 60 4.37 4.04 -14.46
CA LYS A 60 4.11 4.88 -15.64
C LYS A 60 2.83 5.72 -15.52
N TYR A 61 1.85 5.25 -14.76
CA TYR A 61 0.64 6.01 -14.45
C TYR A 61 0.81 6.88 -13.20
N ASN A 62 1.95 6.78 -12.50
CA ASN A 62 2.21 7.54 -11.29
C ASN A 62 1.18 7.25 -10.18
N GLU A 63 0.66 6.01 -10.14
CA GLU A 63 -0.42 5.56 -9.26
C GLU A 63 0.04 4.32 -8.46
N PRO A 64 0.79 4.52 -7.36
CA PRO A 64 1.32 3.43 -6.55
C PRO A 64 0.24 2.55 -5.90
N LYS A 65 -0.98 3.09 -5.74
CA LYS A 65 -2.11 2.35 -5.16
C LYS A 65 -2.47 1.09 -5.96
N LEU A 66 -2.15 1.05 -7.26
CA LEU A 66 -2.37 -0.13 -8.10
C LEU A 66 -1.65 -1.37 -7.55
N CYS A 67 -0.44 -1.22 -7.01
CA CYS A 67 0.30 -2.31 -6.39
C CYS A 67 -0.39 -2.86 -5.14
N ASN A 68 -0.83 -1.97 -4.24
CA ASN A 68 -1.54 -2.39 -3.04
C ASN A 68 -2.87 -3.07 -3.39
N TYR A 69 -3.63 -2.52 -4.34
CA TYR A 69 -4.88 -3.15 -4.79
C TYR A 69 -4.63 -4.56 -5.34
N PHE A 70 -3.64 -4.72 -6.23
CA PHE A 70 -3.29 -6.04 -6.78
C PHE A 70 -2.91 -7.02 -5.65
N CYS A 71 -2.06 -6.60 -4.72
CA CYS A 71 -1.65 -7.45 -3.61
C CYS A 71 -2.84 -7.83 -2.71
N ALA A 72 -3.67 -6.88 -2.31
CA ALA A 72 -4.78 -7.11 -1.39
C ALA A 72 -5.94 -7.89 -2.02
N ASN A 73 -6.16 -7.77 -3.34
CA ASN A 73 -7.37 -8.28 -3.99
C ASN A 73 -7.14 -9.34 -5.08
N GLU A 74 -5.95 -9.45 -5.66
CA GLU A 74 -5.68 -10.31 -6.83
C GLU A 74 -4.57 -11.35 -6.58
N CYS A 75 -3.49 -10.96 -5.91
CA CYS A 75 -2.37 -11.83 -5.58
C CYS A 75 -2.79 -12.96 -4.60
N PRO A 76 -2.60 -14.25 -4.92
CA PRO A 76 -3.02 -15.35 -4.05
C PRO A 76 -2.40 -15.31 -2.64
N ILE A 77 -1.15 -14.87 -2.54
CA ILE A 77 -0.46 -14.70 -1.25
C ILE A 77 -0.94 -13.41 -0.58
N GLY A 78 -0.98 -12.32 -1.34
CA GLY A 78 -1.31 -11.00 -0.81
C GLY A 78 -2.73 -10.93 -0.24
N LYS A 79 -3.74 -11.55 -0.87
CA LYS A 79 -5.12 -11.61 -0.34
C LYS A 79 -5.22 -12.15 1.09
N LYS A 80 -4.26 -12.96 1.53
CA LYS A 80 -4.25 -13.55 2.87
C LYS A 80 -3.58 -12.66 3.91
N TYR A 81 -2.63 -11.82 3.51
CA TYR A 81 -1.70 -11.16 4.45
C TYR A 81 -1.58 -9.64 4.26
N VAL A 82 -1.98 -9.11 3.10
CA VAL A 82 -1.84 -7.70 2.74
C VAL A 82 -3.20 -7.01 2.82
N PRO A 83 -3.38 -6.04 3.72
CA PRO A 83 -4.62 -5.28 3.80
C PRO A 83 -4.74 -4.30 2.62
N GLU A 84 -5.98 -4.03 2.20
CA GLU A 84 -6.22 -2.94 1.25
C GLU A 84 -6.10 -1.58 1.95
N ILE A 85 -5.22 -0.73 1.43
CA ILE A 85 -4.91 0.58 1.97
C ILE A 85 -5.74 1.64 1.26
N LYS A 86 -6.47 2.41 2.06
CA LYS A 86 -7.25 3.55 1.58
C LYS A 86 -6.39 4.81 1.58
N THR A 87 -6.53 5.60 0.53
CA THR A 87 -5.94 6.94 0.46
C THR A 87 -6.56 7.83 1.52
N LYS A 88 -5.70 8.48 2.32
CA LYS A 88 -6.07 9.39 3.40
C LYS A 88 -5.17 10.62 3.36
N GLU A 89 -5.63 11.71 3.94
CA GLU A 89 -4.81 12.90 4.15
C GLU A 89 -3.80 12.66 5.29
N LEU A 90 -2.66 13.34 5.24
CA LEU A 90 -1.58 13.18 6.23
C LEU A 90 -2.08 13.35 7.66
N ALA A 91 -2.89 14.40 7.91
CA ALA A 91 -3.42 14.67 9.24
C ALA A 91 -4.28 13.51 9.77
N GLN A 92 -5.08 12.88 8.91
CA GLN A 92 -5.89 11.71 9.31
C GLN A 92 -5.01 10.51 9.64
N ILE A 93 -3.99 10.23 8.81
CA ILE A 93 -3.04 9.15 9.04
C ILE A 93 -2.34 9.33 10.39
N VAL A 94 -1.83 10.54 10.66
CA VAL A 94 -1.14 10.86 11.91
C VAL A 94 -2.06 10.73 13.13
N LEU A 95 -3.31 11.20 13.05
CA LEU A 95 -4.28 11.07 14.14
C LEU A 95 -4.61 9.61 14.44
N GLU A 96 -4.75 8.76 13.42
CA GLU A 96 -4.99 7.33 13.59
C GLU A 96 -3.78 6.62 14.22
N ILE A 97 -2.55 6.94 13.77
CA ILE A 97 -1.31 6.43 14.40
C ILE A 97 -1.27 6.80 15.87
N LEU A 98 -1.50 8.08 16.21
CA LEU A 98 -1.48 8.56 17.59
C LEU A 98 -2.55 7.89 18.45
N ALA A 99 -3.75 7.69 17.91
CA ALA A 99 -4.82 6.99 18.62
C ALA A 99 -4.43 5.54 18.96
N SER A 100 -3.87 4.80 18.01
CA SER A 100 -3.43 3.41 18.23
C SER A 100 -2.20 3.32 19.14
N LEU A 101 -1.22 4.22 19.00
CA LEU A 101 -0.06 4.28 19.91
C LEU A 101 -0.49 4.58 21.35
N ASN A 102 -1.40 5.53 21.55
CA ASN A 102 -1.94 5.82 22.88
C ASN A 102 -2.71 4.63 23.46
N SER A 103 -3.40 3.85 22.61
CA SER A 103 -4.06 2.62 23.05
C SER A 103 -3.06 1.56 23.47
N MET A 104 -2.00 1.39 22.69
CA MET A 104 -0.92 0.44 22.97
C MET A 104 -0.13 0.80 24.22
N GLU A 105 0.17 2.08 24.46
CA GLU A 105 0.91 2.48 25.67
C GLU A 105 0.19 2.07 26.96
N ARG A 106 -1.15 2.17 26.98
CA ARG A 106 -1.97 1.73 28.13
C ARG A 106 -1.98 0.22 28.35
N LYS A 107 -1.59 -0.56 27.34
CA LYS A 107 -1.60 -2.03 27.35
C LYS A 107 -0.18 -2.63 27.32
N LYS A 108 0.86 -1.79 27.33
CA LYS A 108 2.26 -2.22 27.24
C LYS A 108 2.63 -3.23 28.33
N ASP A 109 2.33 -2.91 29.58
CA ASP A 109 2.70 -3.78 30.71
C ASP A 109 1.93 -5.10 30.66
N ARG A 110 0.64 -5.05 30.29
CA ARG A 110 -0.16 -6.25 30.05
C ARG A 110 0.41 -7.11 28.92
N PHE A 111 0.92 -6.49 27.85
CA PHE A 111 1.54 -7.24 26.77
C PHE A 111 2.83 -7.95 27.22
N ILE A 112 3.64 -7.29 28.06
CA ILE A 112 4.85 -7.88 28.66
C ILE A 112 4.49 -9.08 29.53
N GLU A 113 3.44 -8.98 30.35
CA GLU A 113 2.94 -10.09 31.18
C GLU A 113 2.56 -11.30 30.31
N ILE A 114 1.74 -11.08 29.28
CA ILE A 114 1.29 -12.15 28.36
C ILE A 114 2.47 -12.77 27.61
N ALA A 115 3.49 -11.99 27.26
CA ALA A 115 4.63 -12.47 26.49
C ALA A 115 5.71 -13.16 27.36
N SER A 116 5.62 -13.05 28.69
CA SER A 116 6.72 -13.37 29.62
C SER A 116 7.16 -14.83 29.60
N ASP A 117 6.24 -15.77 29.36
CA ASP A 117 6.50 -17.20 29.27
C ASP A 117 6.47 -17.74 27.82
N GLY A 118 6.24 -16.85 26.85
CA GLY A 118 6.13 -17.16 25.43
C GLY A 118 4.86 -17.89 25.00
N THR A 119 3.85 -18.05 25.87
CA THR A 119 2.61 -18.77 25.57
C THR A 119 1.38 -17.95 25.96
N VAL A 120 0.45 -17.76 25.02
CA VAL A 120 -0.83 -17.08 25.33
C VAL A 120 -1.79 -18.06 25.98
N ARG A 121 -2.13 -17.84 27.25
CA ARG A 121 -3.12 -18.64 27.99
C ARG A 121 -4.55 -18.26 27.63
N GLN A 122 -5.51 -19.13 27.96
CA GLN A 122 -6.93 -18.92 27.60
C GLN A 122 -7.53 -17.66 28.25
N ASP A 123 -7.11 -17.31 29.46
CA ASP A 123 -7.52 -16.09 30.16
C ASP A 123 -6.79 -14.81 29.70
N GLU A 124 -5.72 -14.97 28.92
CA GLU A 124 -4.96 -13.87 28.31
C GLU A 124 -5.40 -13.59 26.87
N LEU A 125 -6.13 -14.53 26.26
CA LEU A 125 -6.47 -14.50 24.84
C LEU A 125 -7.25 -13.25 24.44
N GLU A 126 -8.18 -12.79 25.28
CA GLU A 126 -8.96 -11.58 25.01
C GLU A 126 -8.07 -10.34 24.93
N ASP A 127 -7.20 -10.15 25.93
CA ASP A 127 -6.24 -9.04 25.94
C ASP A 127 -5.26 -9.16 24.77
N PHE A 128 -4.77 -10.36 24.47
CA PHE A 128 -3.84 -10.59 23.37
C PHE A 128 -4.47 -10.25 22.02
N VAL A 129 -5.69 -10.70 21.74
CA VAL A 129 -6.42 -10.38 20.50
C VAL A 129 -6.65 -8.87 20.38
N TYR A 130 -6.98 -8.20 21.48
CA TYR A 130 -7.14 -6.74 21.47
C TYR A 130 -5.82 -6.04 21.12
N ILE A 131 -4.72 -6.43 21.76
CA ILE A 131 -3.38 -5.86 21.53
C ILE A 131 -2.93 -6.11 20.09
N GLN A 132 -3.09 -7.33 19.59
CA GLN A 132 -2.75 -7.71 18.23
C GLN A 132 -3.50 -6.86 17.21
N LYS A 133 -4.80 -6.59 17.44
CA LYS A 133 -5.60 -5.70 16.59
C LYS A 133 -5.14 -4.25 16.61
N GLU A 134 -4.70 -3.72 17.75
CA GLU A 134 -4.14 -2.36 17.80
C GLU A 134 -2.79 -2.28 17.06
N LEU A 135 -1.95 -3.31 17.15
CA LEU A 135 -0.72 -3.41 16.36
C LEU A 135 -0.98 -3.51 14.86
N GLU A 136 -1.98 -4.28 14.43
CA GLU A 136 -2.42 -4.35 13.03
C GLU A 136 -2.87 -2.97 12.51
N ARG A 137 -3.63 -2.22 13.32
CA ARG A 137 -4.02 -0.84 12.96
C ARG A 137 -2.82 0.06 12.76
N ILE A 138 -1.81 -0.04 13.63
CA ILE A 138 -0.55 0.70 13.46
C ILE A 138 0.09 0.31 12.12
N SER A 139 0.21 -0.97 11.81
CA SER A 139 0.77 -1.45 10.53
C SER A 139 0.04 -0.84 9.33
N VAL A 140 -1.30 -0.91 9.31
CA VAL A 140 -2.13 -0.33 8.24
C VAL A 140 -1.90 1.17 8.10
N THR A 141 -1.79 1.91 9.20
CA THR A 141 -1.53 3.35 9.15
C THR A 141 -0.13 3.71 8.68
N VAL A 142 0.87 2.86 8.98
CA VAL A 142 2.23 3.01 8.44
C VAL A 142 2.25 2.78 6.93
N GLU A 143 1.57 1.75 6.44
CA GLU A 143 1.42 1.51 5.00
C GLU A 143 0.67 2.66 4.30
N ALA A 144 -0.36 3.22 4.95
CA ALA A 144 -1.05 4.41 4.45
C ALA A 144 -0.11 5.63 4.35
N LEU A 145 0.78 5.82 5.33
CA LEU A 145 1.79 6.88 5.30
C LEU A 145 2.80 6.69 4.17
N GLN A 146 3.24 5.45 3.93
CA GLN A 146 4.13 5.12 2.81
C GLN A 146 3.46 5.45 1.47
N LEU A 147 2.22 5.00 1.27
CA LEU A 147 1.46 5.28 0.05
C LEU A 147 1.21 6.79 -0.15
N TRP A 148 0.91 7.52 0.92
CA TRP A 148 0.77 8.98 0.86
C TRP A 148 2.10 9.65 0.46
N THR A 149 3.22 9.20 1.01
CA THR A 149 4.55 9.73 0.72
C THR A 149 4.93 9.49 -0.74
N GLU A 150 4.74 8.26 -1.23
CA GLU A 150 4.97 7.91 -2.63
C GLU A 150 4.16 8.81 -3.57
N LYS A 151 2.87 9.03 -3.26
CA LYS A 151 2.01 9.94 -4.01
C LYS A 151 2.51 11.39 -3.99
N MET A 152 2.98 11.90 -2.86
CA MET A 152 3.48 13.28 -2.78
C MET A 152 4.80 13.48 -3.55
N LEU A 153 5.67 12.47 -3.55
CA LEU A 153 6.87 12.41 -4.40
C LEU A 153 6.50 12.35 -5.88
N SER A 154 5.46 11.58 -6.20
CA SER A 154 4.88 11.41 -7.53
C SER A 154 4.35 12.73 -8.10
N LEU A 155 3.72 13.55 -7.24
CA LEU A 155 3.16 14.86 -7.60
C LEU A 155 4.19 16.00 -7.56
N GLY A 156 5.42 15.73 -7.12
CA GLY A 156 6.46 16.75 -6.93
C GLY A 156 6.19 17.72 -5.78
N VAL A 157 5.24 17.41 -4.89
CA VAL A 157 4.98 18.18 -3.66
C VAL A 157 6.13 18.00 -2.67
N ILE A 158 6.67 16.77 -2.61
CA ILE A 158 7.93 16.47 -1.94
C ILE A 158 9.00 16.34 -3.02
N ASP A 159 10.09 17.09 -2.87
CA ASP A 159 11.24 16.95 -3.76
C ASP A 159 11.92 15.59 -3.56
N ARG A 160 12.09 14.86 -4.66
CA ARG A 160 12.58 13.48 -4.63
C ARG A 160 14.06 13.42 -4.27
N GLU A 161 14.88 14.29 -4.84
CA GLU A 161 16.33 14.30 -4.59
C GLU A 161 16.60 14.59 -3.11
N SER A 162 15.99 15.65 -2.57
CA SER A 162 16.09 16.00 -1.15
C SER A 162 15.60 14.88 -0.23
N TYR A 163 14.48 14.22 -0.57
CA TYR A 163 13.95 13.12 0.22
C TYR A 163 14.90 11.92 0.27
N GLU A 164 15.45 11.52 -0.88
CA GLU A 164 16.39 10.40 -0.97
C GLU A 164 17.72 10.68 -0.27
N GLU A 165 18.21 11.93 -0.32
CA GLU A 165 19.39 12.35 0.43
C GLU A 165 19.18 12.23 1.95
N GLU A 166 18.04 12.69 2.46
CA GLU A 166 17.69 12.57 3.88
C GLU A 166 17.54 11.11 4.34
N GLN A 167 17.00 10.24 3.48
CA GLN A 167 16.95 8.80 3.75
C GLN A 167 18.36 8.20 3.86
N LYS A 168 19.27 8.54 2.93
CA LYS A 168 20.66 8.05 2.95
C LYS A 168 21.43 8.48 4.20
N LYS A 169 21.19 9.68 4.72
CA LYS A 169 21.80 10.16 5.97
C LYS A 169 21.41 9.31 7.19
N ARG A 170 20.21 8.73 7.19
CA ARG A 170 19.65 7.97 8.32
C ARG A 170 19.98 6.47 8.30
N VAL A 171 20.39 5.92 7.14
CA VAL A 171 20.77 4.50 6.96
C VAL A 171 22.27 4.25 7.21
N ALA A 172 23.07 5.29 7.47
CA ALA A 172 24.45 5.11 7.94
C ALA A 172 24.46 4.36 9.28
N PRO A 173 25.28 3.31 9.46
CA PRO A 173 25.09 2.34 10.53
C PRO A 173 25.22 2.99 11.91
N ALA A 174 24.15 2.91 12.71
CA ALA A 174 24.27 3.01 14.16
C ALA A 174 25.33 1.98 14.59
N GLY A 175 26.39 2.48 15.22
CA GLY A 175 27.65 1.78 15.41
C GLY A 175 27.51 0.40 16.04
N ASN A 176 28.50 -0.44 15.70
CA ASN A 176 28.89 -1.66 16.39
C ASN A 176 28.39 -1.73 17.83
N TYR A 177 27.41 -2.59 18.10
CA TYR A 177 27.30 -3.21 19.42
C TYR A 177 28.58 -4.03 19.62
N ARG A 178 29.54 -3.45 20.34
CA ARG A 178 30.63 -4.20 20.95
C ARG A 178 29.98 -5.09 22.03
N ALA A 179 30.11 -6.40 21.83
CA ALA A 179 29.95 -7.40 22.88
C ALA A 179 31.03 -7.21 23.96
#